data_AF-A0A1Q7LQ02-F1
#
_entry.id   AF-A0A1Q7LQ02-F1
#
_cell.length_a   1.000
_cell.length_b   1.000
_cell.length_c   1.000
_cell.angle_alpha   90.00
_cell.angle_beta   90.00
_cell.angle_gamma   90.00
#
_symmetry.space_group_name_H-M   'P 1'
#
loop_
_entity.id
_entity.type
_entity.pdbx_description
1 polymer ?
#
loop_
_entity_poly.entity_id
_entity_poly.type
_entity_poly.pdbx_seq_one_letter_code
_entity_poly.pdbx_strand_id
1 'polypeptide(L)'
;MSYTGHLPLIIDEDDKTGRRIARVWGIEVKGTLRVILEGYEARLVQYEETRDLFRSLLAERFRVTAEIYGRALALLEMAKERKPA
;
A
#
# COMPACT_ATOMS: atom_id res chain seq x y z
N MET A 1 -16.47 25.28 -7.56
CA MET A 1 -16.01 24.50 -6.39
C MET A 1 -15.13 23.38 -6.92
N SER A 2 -13.81 23.53 -6.82
CA SER A 2 -12.85 22.58 -7.39
C SER A 2 -12.67 21.39 -6.46
N TYR A 3 -13.15 20.22 -6.89
CA TYR A 3 -12.97 18.92 -6.23
C TYR A 3 -11.55 18.37 -6.46
N THR A 4 -10.54 19.05 -5.92
CA THR A 4 -9.16 18.55 -5.94
C THR A 4 -8.47 18.83 -4.61
N GLY A 5 -9.11 18.42 -3.52
CA GLY A 5 -8.48 18.30 -2.21
C GLY A 5 -8.08 16.84 -2.00
N HIS A 6 -6.79 16.54 -2.18
CA HIS A 6 -6.14 15.33 -1.64
C HIS A 6 -6.53 13.97 -2.23
N LEU A 7 -6.59 13.83 -3.56
CA LEU A 7 -6.44 12.49 -4.14
C LEU A 7 -4.96 12.08 -4.02
N PRO A 8 -4.61 11.00 -3.28
CA PRO A 8 -3.26 10.49 -3.27
C PRO A 8 -2.87 10.13 -4.69
N LEU A 9 -1.77 10.71 -5.17
CA LEU A 9 -1.24 10.45 -6.50
C LEU A 9 -0.81 8.98 -6.57
N ILE A 10 -1.63 8.13 -7.21
CA ILE A 10 -1.29 6.74 -7.49
C ILE A 10 -0.34 6.76 -8.69
N ILE A 11 0.97 6.70 -8.41
CA ILE A 11 1.99 6.56 -9.44
C ILE A 11 2.26 5.07 -9.60
N ASP A 12 2.01 4.57 -10.81
CA ASP A 12 2.37 3.22 -11.23
C ASP A 12 3.85 2.97 -10.92
N GLU A 13 4.16 1.84 -10.30
CA GLU A 13 5.45 1.59 -9.67
C GLU A 13 6.64 1.67 -10.64
N ASP A 14 6.41 1.49 -11.93
CA ASP A 14 7.49 1.46 -12.91
C ASP A 14 8.05 2.85 -13.29
N ASP A 15 7.32 3.95 -13.05
CA ASP A 15 7.83 5.26 -13.43
C ASP A 15 8.64 5.91 -12.30
N LYS A 16 9.92 5.48 -12.21
CA LYS A 16 10.96 6.07 -11.35
C LYS A 16 10.98 7.62 -11.43
N THR A 17 10.54 8.17 -12.55
CA THR A 17 10.42 9.61 -12.80
C THR A 17 9.28 10.23 -11.99
N GLY A 18 8.08 9.66 -12.05
CA GLY A 18 6.91 10.14 -11.31
C GLY A 18 7.13 10.10 -9.80
N ARG A 19 7.66 8.97 -9.27
CA ARG A 19 7.99 8.86 -7.84
C ARG A 19 9.02 9.87 -7.38
N ARG A 20 10.01 10.17 -8.23
CA ARG A 20 11.06 11.15 -7.93
C ARG A 20 10.50 12.57 -7.92
N ILE A 21 9.68 12.94 -8.89
CA ILE A 21 9.04 14.27 -8.97
C ILE A 21 8.10 14.48 -7.78
N ALA A 22 7.27 13.49 -7.43
CA ALA A 22 6.40 13.56 -6.28
C ALA A 22 7.16 13.79 -4.97
N ARG A 23 8.30 13.10 -4.76
CA ARG A 23 9.17 13.35 -3.59
C ARG A 23 9.75 14.76 -3.57
N VAL A 24 10.17 15.29 -4.71
CA VAL A 24 10.69 16.67 -4.82
C VAL A 24 9.62 17.70 -4.43
N TRP A 25 8.34 17.39 -4.69
CA TRP A 25 7.21 18.23 -4.34
C TRP A 25 6.61 17.94 -2.96
N GLY A 26 7.22 17.07 -2.16
CA GLY A 26 6.73 16.71 -0.82
C GLY A 26 5.45 15.86 -0.83
N ILE A 27 5.11 15.25 -1.97
CA ILE A 27 3.95 14.37 -2.12
C ILE A 27 4.38 12.94 -1.77
N GLU A 28 3.78 12.37 -0.72
CA GLU A 28 4.02 10.97 -0.35
C GLU A 28 3.36 10.05 -1.38
N VAL A 29 4.18 9.23 -2.04
CA VAL A 29 3.69 8.20 -2.97
C VAL A 29 3.52 6.90 -2.20
N LYS A 30 2.30 6.39 -2.17
CA LYS A 30 1.98 5.09 -1.55
C LYS A 30 1.97 4.02 -2.63
N GLY A 31 2.78 2.98 -2.44
CA GLY A 31 2.71 1.77 -3.28
C GLY A 31 1.47 0.94 -2.95
N THR A 32 1.06 0.07 -3.86
CA THR A 32 -0.17 -0.74 -3.75
C THR A 32 -0.28 -1.49 -2.43
N LEU A 33 0.79 -2.13 -1.97
CA LEU A 33 0.82 -2.83 -0.68
C LEU A 33 0.52 -1.91 0.52
N ARG A 34 0.95 -0.65 0.46
CA ARG A 34 0.70 0.31 1.53
C ARG A 34 -0.75 0.78 1.55
N VAL A 35 -1.36 0.98 0.37
CA VAL A 35 -2.79 1.30 0.28
C VAL A 35 -3.64 0.18 0.88
N ILE A 36 -3.28 -1.07 0.59
CA ILE A 36 -3.97 -2.25 1.13
C ILE A 36 -3.81 -2.34 2.66
N LEU A 37 -2.60 -2.10 3.20
CA LEU A 37 -2.37 -2.05 4.65
C LEU A 37 -3.21 -0.97 5.34
N GLU A 38 -3.27 0.22 4.76
CA GLU A 38 -4.06 1.32 5.31
C GLU A 38 -5.56 0.99 5.29
N GLY A 39 -6.05 0.28 4.28
CA GLY A 39 -7.41 -0.24 4.24
C GLY A 39 -7.70 -1.21 5.40
N TYR A 40 -6.75 -2.07 5.74
CA TYR A 40 -6.85 -2.96 6.90
C TYR A 40 -6.86 -2.18 8.22
N GLU A 41 -5.94 -1.22 8.40
CA GLU A 41 -5.87 -0.37 9.59
C GLU A 41 -7.15 0.47 9.78
N ALA A 42 -7.72 0.94 8.68
CA ALA A 42 -9.00 1.65 8.64
C ALA A 42 -10.22 0.73 8.79
N ARG A 43 -10.02 -0.59 8.95
CA ARG A 43 -11.08 -1.62 9.07
C ARG A 43 -12.02 -1.70 7.87
N LEU A 44 -11.55 -1.29 6.69
CA LEU A 44 -12.29 -1.41 5.44
C LEU A 44 -12.24 -2.83 4.87
N VAL A 45 -11.19 -3.59 5.23
CA VAL A 45 -10.98 -4.98 4.84
C VAL A 45 -10.50 -5.80 6.05
N GLN A 46 -10.81 -7.09 6.06
CA GLN A 46 -10.38 -8.01 7.13
C GLN A 46 -8.95 -8.52 6.89
N TYR A 47 -8.33 -9.11 7.92
CA TYR A 47 -6.95 -9.59 7.84
C TYR A 47 -6.80 -10.67 6.76
N GLU A 48 -7.70 -11.65 6.73
CA GLU A 48 -7.70 -12.74 5.76
C GLU A 48 -7.81 -12.21 4.33
N GLU A 49 -8.74 -11.28 4.10
CA GLU A 49 -8.95 -10.61 2.81
C GLU A 49 -7.72 -9.80 2.39
N THR A 50 -7.09 -9.09 3.33
CA THR A 50 -5.85 -8.33 3.10
C THR A 50 -4.69 -9.25 2.70
N ARG A 51 -4.58 -10.41 3.36
CA ARG A 51 -3.55 -11.43 3.06
C ARG A 51 -3.77 -12.05 1.68
N ASP A 52 -5.02 -12.27 1.29
CA ASP A 52 -5.35 -12.82 -0.02
C ASP A 52 -5.16 -11.79 -1.13
N LEU A 53 -5.41 -10.51 -0.87
CA LEU A 53 -5.04 -9.40 -1.77
C LEU A 53 -3.53 -9.37 -2.01
N PHE A 54 -2.71 -9.49 -0.96
CA PHE A 54 -1.24 -9.58 -1.10
C PHE A 54 -0.80 -10.75 -1.97
N ARG A 55 -1.40 -11.92 -1.79
CA ARG A 55 -1.11 -13.11 -2.61
C ARG A 55 -1.54 -12.93 -4.06
N SER A 56 -2.69 -12.33 -4.29
CA SER A 56 -3.24 -12.09 -5.62
C SER A 56 -2.33 -11.17 -6.43
N LEU A 57 -1.74 -10.15 -5.81
CA LEU A 57 -0.75 -9.29 -6.46
C LEU A 57 0.46 -10.08 -6.99
N LEU A 58 0.97 -11.06 -6.23
CA LEU A 58 2.05 -11.92 -6.72
C LEU A 58 1.63 -12.77 -7.93
N ALA A 59 0.38 -13.26 -7.94
CA ALA A 59 -0.17 -14.02 -9.05
C ALA A 59 -0.37 -13.16 -10.32
N GLU A 60 -0.68 -11.88 -10.15
CA GLU A 60 -0.91 -10.91 -11.24
C GLU A 60 0.38 -10.30 -11.82
N ARG A 61 1.56 -10.89 -11.50
CA ARG A 61 2.88 -10.39 -11.91
C ARG A 61 3.23 -9.00 -11.38
N PHE A 62 2.62 -8.59 -10.26
CA PHE A 62 3.02 -7.37 -9.57
C PHE A 62 4.51 -7.45 -9.19
N ARG A 63 5.31 -6.51 -9.70
CA ARG A 63 6.76 -6.50 -9.51
C ARG A 63 7.13 -5.92 -8.15
N VAL A 64 7.14 -6.77 -7.14
CA VAL A 64 7.61 -6.43 -5.81
C VAL A 64 8.85 -7.26 -5.45
N THR A 65 9.83 -6.65 -4.78
CA THR A 65 10.95 -7.41 -4.23
C THR A 65 10.45 -8.26 -3.05
N ALA A 66 11.07 -9.42 -2.84
CA ALA A 66 10.76 -10.28 -1.69
C ALA A 66 10.89 -9.52 -0.35
N GLU A 67 11.85 -8.58 -0.26
CA GLU A 67 12.04 -7.74 0.91
C GLU A 67 10.84 -6.80 1.17
N ILE A 68 10.36 -6.09 0.14
CA ILE A 68 9.22 -5.16 0.29
C ILE A 68 7.95 -5.94 0.65
N TYR A 69 7.74 -7.09 0.00
CA TYR A 69 6.62 -7.97 0.29
C TYR A 69 6.67 -8.49 1.74
N GLY A 70 7.83 -8.97 2.19
CA GLY A 70 8.04 -9.45 3.56
C GLY A 70 7.81 -8.35 4.60
N ARG A 71 8.28 -7.13 4.35
CA ARG A 71 8.01 -5.97 5.22
C ARG A 71 6.52 -5.66 5.30
N ALA A 72 5.81 -5.68 4.18
CA ALA A 72 4.36 -5.42 4.17
C ALA A 72 3.59 -6.49 4.97
N LEU A 73 3.94 -7.77 4.82
CA LEU A 73 3.36 -8.84 5.63
C LEU A 73 3.63 -8.67 7.12
N ALA A 74 4.87 -8.35 7.50
CA ALA A 74 5.21 -8.13 8.91
C ALA A 74 4.39 -6.99 9.53
N LEU A 75 4.18 -5.89 8.79
CA LEU A 75 3.32 -4.80 9.24
C LEU A 75 1.86 -5.23 9.42
N LEU A 76 1.33 -6.06 8.52
CA LEU A 76 -0.01 -6.62 8.64
C LEU A 76 -0.16 -7.48 9.91
N GLU A 77 0.81 -8.36 10.19
CA GLU A 77 0.81 -9.19 11.41
C GLU A 77 0.87 -8.33 12.68
N MET A 78 1.79 -7.35 12.71
CA MET A 78 1.90 -6.44 13.85
C MET A 78 0.60 -5.65 14.08
N ALA A 79 -0.06 -5.22 13.01
CA ALA A 79 -1.34 -4.51 13.10
C ALA A 79 -2.48 -5.42 13.60
N LYS A 80 -2.44 -6.72 13.29
CA LYS A 80 -3.36 -7.72 13.85
C LYS A 80 -3.14 -7.94 15.35
N GLU A 81 -1.89 -8.05 15.79
CA GLU A 81 -1.52 -8.26 17.20
C GLU A 81 -1.81 -7.04 18.09
N ARG A 82 -1.79 -5.83 17.53
CA ARG A 82 -2.10 -4.58 18.25
C ARG A 82 -3.57 -4.39 18.62
N LYS A 83 -4.48 -5.31 18.30
CA LYS A 83 -5.86 -5.24 18.80
C LYS A 83 -5.88 -5.51 20.31
N PRO A 84 -6.21 -4.53 21.17
CA PRO A 84 -6.81 -4.89 22.46
C PRO A 84 -8.14 -5.59 22.15
N ALA A 85 -8.38 -6.70 22.85
CA ALA A 85 -9.63 -7.46 22.80
C ALA A 85 -10.85 -6.56 23.02
#